data_AF-S4R5W7-F1
#
_entry.id   AF-S4R5W7-F1
#
_cell.length_a   1.000
_cell.length_b   1.000
_cell.length_c   1.000
_cell.angle_alpha   90.00
_cell.angle_beta   90.00
_cell.angle_gamma   90.00
#
_symmetry.space_group_name_H-M   'P 1'
#
loop_
_entity.id
_entity.type
_entity.pdbx_description
1 polymer ?
#
loop_
_entity_poly.entity_id
_entity_poly.type
_entity_poly.pdbx_seq_one_letter_code
_entity_poly.pdbx_strand_id
1 'polypeptide(L)'
;LQQLIIMMPPHVLTLARDPFSEKSILELKKLLLLILGCAVQCEKKEKHIEKIKELDINTQAAIVAHIKEVTQSQENILDMQWMHVTEVVPEDLYTLTHGMVYNLRRLVDERDKFSQMIVELAQERDHLQQQLQHGKLGTSSPSGPERAPSPSAHVRLSPIDNRQHLAVELADTKAKCRRVRQELEERTEQLTDCRHELQQMDLELKRLRQE
;
A
#
# COMPACT_ATOMS: atom_id res chain seq x y z
N LEU A 1 -19.86 19.16 -22.51
CA LEU A 1 -18.48 18.86 -22.07
C LEU A 1 -18.26 17.39 -22.36
N GLN A 2 -17.42 17.07 -23.35
CA GLN A 2 -17.12 15.69 -23.73
C GLN A 2 -15.63 15.44 -23.50
N GLN A 3 -15.20 15.58 -22.26
CA GLN A 3 -13.84 15.28 -21.82
C GLN A 3 -13.96 14.42 -20.56
N LEU A 4 -13.13 13.39 -20.47
CA LEU A 4 -13.05 12.52 -19.29
C LEU A 4 -11.74 12.79 -18.58
N ILE A 5 -11.82 13.00 -17.26
CA ILE A 5 -10.63 13.08 -16.41
C ILE A 5 -10.11 11.66 -16.17
N ILE A 6 -8.89 11.40 -16.62
CA ILE A 6 -8.19 10.10 -16.55
C ILE A 6 -6.90 10.17 -15.73
N MET A 7 -6.78 11.16 -14.85
CA MET A 7 -5.61 11.31 -13.98
C MET A 7 -5.42 10.11 -13.05
N MET A 8 -4.17 9.86 -12.64
CA MET A 8 -3.85 8.90 -11.58
C MET A 8 -4.69 9.19 -10.31
N PRO A 9 -5.44 8.21 -9.77
CA PRO A 9 -6.23 8.43 -8.58
C PRO A 9 -5.34 8.67 -7.34
N PRO A 10 -5.79 9.51 -6.38
CA PRO A 10 -5.05 9.76 -5.15
C PRO A 10 -4.97 8.50 -4.28
N HIS A 11 -3.80 8.24 -3.70
CA HIS A 11 -3.56 7.08 -2.86
C HIS A 11 -4.07 7.29 -1.43
N VAL A 12 -5.37 7.07 -1.22
CA VAL A 12 -6.08 7.34 0.05
C VAL A 12 -5.46 6.67 1.28
N LEU A 13 -4.90 5.46 1.14
CA LEU A 13 -4.24 4.80 2.28
C LEU A 13 -2.97 5.50 2.75
N THR A 14 -2.25 6.17 1.83
CA THR A 14 -1.07 6.96 2.21
C THR A 14 -1.52 8.15 3.06
N LEU A 15 -2.58 8.85 2.60
CA LEU A 15 -3.21 9.94 3.34
C LEU A 15 -3.70 9.51 4.73
N ALA A 16 -4.34 8.36 4.82
CA ALA A 16 -4.90 7.86 6.07
C ALA A 16 -3.85 7.43 7.09
N ARG A 17 -2.69 6.92 6.64
CA ARG A 17 -1.62 6.42 7.52
C ARG A 17 -0.78 7.54 8.12
N ASP A 18 -0.40 8.52 7.30
CA ASP A 18 0.42 9.65 7.75
C ASP A 18 0.11 10.91 6.90
N PRO A 19 -0.90 11.71 7.29
CA PRO A 19 -1.39 12.83 6.48
C PRO A 19 -0.39 13.97 6.32
N PHE A 20 0.64 14.05 7.16
CA PHE A 20 1.61 15.15 7.16
C PHE A 20 2.95 14.79 6.50
N SER A 21 3.14 13.52 6.10
CA SER A 21 4.29 13.14 5.28
C SER A 21 4.31 13.88 3.94
N GLU A 22 5.51 14.11 3.40
CA GLU A 22 5.71 14.69 2.07
C GLU A 22 4.92 13.92 1.00
N LYS A 23 4.94 12.58 1.07
CA LYS A 23 4.20 11.71 0.16
C LYS A 23 2.68 11.96 0.26
N SER A 24 2.14 12.08 1.46
CA SER A 24 0.71 12.38 1.64
C SER A 24 0.33 13.76 1.14
N ILE A 25 1.20 14.78 1.29
CA ILE A 25 0.95 16.10 0.72
C ILE A 25 0.83 16.02 -0.81
N LEU A 26 1.65 15.20 -1.47
CA LEU A 26 1.53 14.97 -2.92
C LEU A 26 0.22 14.26 -3.29
N GLU A 27 -0.21 13.25 -2.52
CA GLU A 27 -1.48 12.57 -2.74
C GLU A 27 -2.69 13.48 -2.45
N LEU A 28 -2.57 14.40 -1.50
CA LEU A 28 -3.59 15.40 -1.20
C LEU A 28 -3.72 16.40 -2.34
N LYS A 29 -2.60 16.83 -2.94
CA LYS A 29 -2.62 17.66 -4.15
C LYS A 29 -3.37 16.97 -5.28
N LYS A 30 -3.14 15.67 -5.53
CA LYS A 30 -3.89 14.90 -6.54
C LYS A 30 -5.39 14.88 -6.22
N LEU A 31 -5.76 14.67 -4.95
CA LEU A 31 -7.16 14.68 -4.53
C LEU A 31 -7.83 16.04 -4.77
N LEU A 32 -7.17 17.13 -4.37
CA LEU A 32 -7.67 18.49 -4.58
C LEU A 32 -7.77 18.84 -6.08
N LEU A 33 -6.78 18.43 -6.86
CA LEU A 33 -6.77 18.64 -8.31
C LEU A 33 -7.93 17.89 -8.99
N LEU A 34 -8.21 16.64 -8.58
CA LEU A 34 -9.35 15.88 -9.06
C LEU A 34 -10.68 16.58 -8.73
N ILE A 35 -10.85 17.04 -7.49
CA ILE A 35 -12.05 17.78 -7.06
C ILE A 35 -12.22 19.07 -7.87
N LEU A 36 -11.13 19.81 -8.08
CA LEU A 36 -11.14 21.03 -8.89
C LEU A 36 -11.54 20.71 -10.34
N GLY A 37 -10.92 19.69 -10.95
CA GLY A 37 -11.26 19.22 -12.30
C GLY A 37 -12.74 18.89 -12.43
N CYS A 38 -13.29 18.12 -11.49
CA CYS A 38 -14.72 17.83 -11.44
C CYS A 38 -15.57 19.10 -11.33
N ALA A 39 -15.19 20.04 -10.46
CA ALA A 39 -15.93 21.28 -10.26
C ALA A 39 -15.96 22.16 -11.52
N VAL A 40 -14.86 22.26 -12.27
CA VAL A 40 -14.77 23.10 -13.47
C VAL A 40 -15.22 22.40 -14.76
N GLN A 41 -15.42 21.08 -14.72
CA GLN A 41 -16.00 20.29 -15.82
C GLN A 41 -17.46 19.87 -15.57
N CYS A 42 -18.07 20.21 -14.44
CA CYS A 42 -19.48 19.91 -14.18
C CYS A 42 -20.43 20.86 -14.93
N GLU A 43 -21.73 20.53 -14.93
CA GLU A 43 -22.78 21.37 -15.52
C GLU A 43 -22.93 22.74 -14.86
N LYS A 44 -22.46 22.87 -13.60
CA LYS A 44 -22.51 24.12 -12.82
C LYS A 44 -21.13 24.78 -12.71
N LYS A 45 -20.24 24.56 -13.68
CA LYS A 45 -18.86 25.08 -13.65
C LYS A 45 -18.80 26.59 -13.48
N GLU A 46 -19.73 27.34 -14.07
CA GLU A 46 -19.79 28.80 -14.02
C GLU A 46 -19.86 29.30 -12.58
N LYS A 47 -20.67 28.65 -11.73
CA LYS A 47 -20.77 28.98 -10.29
C LYS A 47 -19.47 28.77 -9.54
N HIS A 48 -18.69 27.75 -9.93
CA HIS A 48 -17.39 27.49 -9.32
C HIS A 48 -16.34 28.50 -9.80
N ILE A 49 -16.37 28.86 -11.09
CA ILE A 49 -15.50 29.89 -11.67
C ILE A 49 -15.78 31.27 -11.05
N GLU A 50 -17.05 31.63 -10.82
CA GLU A 50 -17.43 32.88 -10.14
C GLU A 50 -16.83 32.95 -8.73
N LYS A 51 -16.97 31.89 -7.93
CA LYS A 51 -16.34 31.82 -6.60
C LYS A 51 -14.82 31.95 -6.65
N ILE A 52 -14.16 31.38 -7.66
CA ILE A 52 -12.71 31.52 -7.81
C ILE A 52 -12.34 32.98 -8.07
N LYS A 53 -13.12 33.71 -8.87
CA LYS A 53 -12.89 35.15 -9.17
C LYS A 53 -13.03 36.07 -7.96
N GLU A 54 -13.65 35.62 -6.87
CA GLU A 54 -13.77 36.38 -5.61
C GLU A 54 -12.51 36.30 -4.73
N LEU A 55 -11.58 35.37 -5.03
CA LEU A 55 -10.34 35.19 -4.29
C LEU A 55 -9.30 36.29 -4.61
N ASP A 56 -8.20 36.35 -3.87
CA ASP A 56 -7.10 37.26 -4.22
C ASP A 56 -6.40 36.85 -5.53
N ILE A 57 -5.76 37.81 -6.19
CA ILE A 57 -5.17 37.64 -7.53
C ILE A 57 -4.13 36.51 -7.57
N ASN A 58 -3.34 36.32 -6.50
CA ASN A 58 -2.30 35.30 -6.47
C ASN A 58 -2.91 33.90 -6.39
N THR A 59 -3.91 33.73 -5.51
CA THR A 59 -4.65 32.47 -5.40
C THR A 59 -5.42 32.15 -6.68
N GLN A 60 -6.06 33.16 -7.30
CA GLN A 60 -6.71 32.99 -8.61
C GLN A 60 -5.74 32.46 -9.67
N ALA A 61 -4.58 33.10 -9.82
CA ALA A 61 -3.58 32.70 -10.80
C ALA A 61 -3.09 31.26 -10.58
N ALA A 62 -2.85 30.87 -9.33
CA ALA A 62 -2.47 29.51 -8.97
C ALA A 62 -3.57 28.49 -9.30
N ILE A 63 -4.83 28.77 -8.95
CA ILE A 63 -5.96 27.89 -9.27
C ILE A 63 -6.15 27.77 -10.78
N VAL A 64 -6.01 28.86 -11.54
CA VAL A 64 -6.09 28.84 -13.00
C VAL A 64 -5.00 27.96 -13.62
N ALA A 65 -3.78 27.96 -13.06
CA ALA A 65 -2.72 27.04 -13.49
C ALA A 65 -3.13 25.57 -13.28
N HIS A 66 -3.71 25.24 -12.11
CA HIS A 66 -4.21 23.90 -11.83
C HIS A 66 -5.44 23.51 -12.64
N ILE A 67 -6.32 24.45 -13.00
CA ILE A 67 -7.40 24.21 -13.95
C ILE A 67 -6.81 23.80 -15.31
N LYS A 68 -5.79 24.50 -15.80
CA LYS A 68 -5.13 24.13 -17.06
C LYS A 68 -4.51 22.73 -16.95
N GLU A 69 -3.81 22.44 -15.85
CA GLU A 69 -3.22 21.13 -15.60
C GLU A 69 -4.24 19.98 -15.68
N VAL A 70 -5.42 20.15 -15.08
CA VAL A 70 -6.43 19.09 -15.02
C VAL A 70 -7.39 19.09 -16.22
N THR A 71 -7.44 20.14 -17.03
CA THR A 71 -8.37 20.24 -18.17
C THR A 71 -7.71 20.26 -19.55
N GLN A 72 -6.39 20.50 -19.63
CA GLN A 72 -5.66 20.65 -20.89
C GLN A 72 -4.44 19.72 -21.00
N SER A 73 -4.04 19.05 -19.92
CA SER A 73 -2.96 18.05 -19.99
C SER A 73 -3.45 16.74 -20.62
N GLN A 74 -2.75 16.29 -21.66
CA GLN A 74 -3.04 15.03 -22.37
C GLN A 74 -2.91 13.79 -21.47
N GLU A 75 -2.14 13.90 -20.38
CA GLU A 75 -2.02 12.82 -19.40
C GLU A 75 -3.26 12.72 -18.49
N ASN A 76 -3.97 13.83 -18.27
CA ASN A 76 -5.09 13.92 -17.34
C ASN A 76 -6.45 13.90 -18.02
N ILE A 77 -6.50 14.13 -19.34
CA ILE A 77 -7.75 14.26 -20.09
C ILE A 77 -7.78 13.34 -21.29
N LEU A 78 -8.89 12.61 -21.42
CA LEU A 78 -9.31 11.95 -22.63
C LEU A 78 -10.39 12.81 -23.28
N ASP A 79 -10.06 13.46 -24.39
CA ASP A 79 -11.05 14.14 -25.21
C ASP A 79 -11.97 13.09 -25.83
N MET A 80 -13.29 13.30 -25.78
CA MET A 80 -14.31 12.41 -26.34
C MET A 80 -14.96 13.00 -27.58
N GLN A 81 -14.55 14.19 -28.02
CA GLN A 81 -15.03 14.83 -29.25
C GLN A 81 -14.81 13.95 -30.49
N TRP A 82 -13.83 13.04 -30.47
CA TRP A 82 -13.59 12.07 -31.55
C TRP A 82 -14.78 11.14 -31.82
N MET A 83 -15.65 10.88 -30.83
CA MET A 83 -16.86 10.08 -31.06
C MET A 83 -17.86 10.76 -32.01
N HIS A 84 -17.69 12.05 -32.27
CA HIS A 84 -18.56 12.86 -33.12
C HIS A 84 -17.90 13.31 -34.42
N VAL A 85 -16.66 12.92 -34.69
CA VAL A 85 -15.96 13.33 -35.90
C VAL A 85 -16.32 12.38 -37.04
N THR A 86 -16.99 12.92 -38.06
CA THR A 86 -17.37 12.19 -39.29
C THR A 86 -16.27 12.19 -40.36
N GLU A 87 -15.37 13.17 -40.32
CA GLU A 87 -14.20 13.29 -41.21
C GLU A 87 -12.99 13.80 -40.42
N VAL A 88 -11.96 12.96 -40.26
CA VAL A 88 -10.69 13.31 -39.59
C VAL A 88 -9.60 13.37 -40.65
N VAL A 89 -8.78 14.42 -40.64
CA VAL A 89 -7.56 14.47 -41.47
C VAL A 89 -6.63 13.30 -41.06
N PRO A 90 -6.05 12.54 -42.01
CA PRO A 90 -5.27 11.35 -41.68
C PRO A 90 -4.14 11.55 -40.64
N GLU A 91 -3.46 12.71 -40.64
CA GLU A 91 -2.41 13.03 -39.66
C GLU A 91 -2.95 13.27 -38.24
N ASP A 92 -4.12 13.90 -38.11
CA ASP A 92 -4.78 14.10 -36.82
C ASP A 92 -5.30 12.79 -36.26
N LEU A 93 -5.75 11.88 -37.14
CA LEU A 93 -6.20 10.54 -36.75
C LEU A 93 -5.07 9.73 -36.14
N TYR A 94 -3.86 9.79 -36.71
CA TYR A 94 -2.69 9.08 -36.17
C TYR A 94 -2.34 9.56 -34.76
N THR A 95 -2.25 10.89 -34.57
CA THR A 95 -1.91 11.49 -33.28
C THR A 95 -2.96 11.16 -32.22
N LEU A 96 -4.24 11.26 -32.58
CA LEU A 96 -5.36 10.93 -31.71
C LEU A 96 -5.37 9.46 -31.32
N THR A 97 -5.27 8.55 -32.29
CA THR A 97 -5.29 7.10 -32.03
C THR A 97 -4.11 6.67 -31.19
N HIS A 98 -2.91 7.19 -31.43
CA HIS A 98 -1.73 6.90 -30.63
C HIS A 98 -1.91 7.39 -29.18
N GLY A 99 -2.41 8.61 -28.98
CA GLY A 99 -2.71 9.14 -27.65
C GLY A 99 -3.77 8.32 -26.90
N MET A 100 -4.83 7.90 -27.59
CA MET A 100 -5.86 7.03 -27.02
C MET A 100 -5.32 5.66 -26.63
N VAL A 101 -4.55 5.00 -27.50
CA VAL A 101 -3.93 3.70 -27.21
C VAL A 101 -2.98 3.80 -26.03
N TYR A 102 -2.18 4.86 -25.97
CA TYR A 102 -1.30 5.14 -24.84
C TYR A 102 -2.09 5.26 -23.52
N ASN A 103 -3.11 6.12 -23.50
CA ASN A 103 -3.93 6.34 -22.31
C ASN A 103 -4.70 5.08 -21.88
N LEU A 104 -5.25 4.31 -22.83
CA LEU A 104 -5.94 3.06 -22.54
C LEU A 104 -4.99 2.00 -21.96
N ARG A 105 -3.79 1.85 -22.53
CA ARG A 105 -2.78 0.93 -21.99
C ARG A 105 -2.40 1.33 -20.57
N ARG A 106 -2.13 2.62 -20.34
CA ARG A 106 -1.81 3.15 -19.01
C ARG A 106 -2.92 2.86 -18.01
N LEU A 107 -4.19 3.12 -18.36
CA LEU A 107 -5.35 2.84 -17.51
C LEU A 107 -5.52 1.35 -17.18
N VAL A 108 -5.23 0.47 -18.14
CA VAL A 108 -5.25 -0.99 -17.92
C VAL A 108 -4.15 -1.40 -16.94
N ASP A 109 -2.93 -0.91 -17.13
CA ASP A 109 -1.80 -1.18 -16.23
C ASP A 109 -2.07 -0.66 -14.80
N GLU A 110 -2.64 0.54 -14.69
CA GLU A 110 -3.07 1.13 -13.41
C GLU A 110 -4.16 0.29 -12.74
N ARG A 111 -5.21 -0.10 -13.47
CA ARG A 111 -6.30 -0.95 -12.97
C ARG A 111 -5.76 -2.27 -12.43
N ASP A 112 -4.84 -2.91 -13.15
CA ASP A 112 -4.29 -4.20 -12.77
C ASP A 112 -3.43 -4.07 -11.50
N LYS A 113 -2.63 -2.99 -11.40
CA LYS A 113 -1.89 -2.64 -10.18
C LYS A 113 -2.80 -2.40 -8.98
N PHE A 114 -3.90 -1.66 -9.15
CA PHE A 114 -4.85 -1.42 -8.06
C PHE A 114 -5.61 -2.69 -7.67
N SER A 115 -5.98 -3.52 -8.63
CA SER A 115 -6.60 -4.83 -8.38
C SER A 115 -5.69 -5.72 -7.54
N GLN A 116 -4.40 -5.78 -7.86
CA GLN A 116 -3.41 -6.51 -7.08
C GLN A 116 -3.30 -5.99 -5.64
N MET A 117 -3.23 -4.67 -5.46
CA MET A 117 -3.18 -4.06 -4.13
C MET A 117 -4.46 -4.34 -3.31
N ILE A 118 -5.63 -4.35 -3.95
CA ILE A 118 -6.89 -4.71 -3.28
C ILE A 118 -6.85 -6.16 -2.77
N VAL A 119 -6.33 -7.09 -3.59
CA VAL A 119 -6.18 -8.50 -3.18
C VAL A 119 -5.22 -8.62 -1.99
N GLU A 120 -4.07 -7.96 -2.02
CA GLU A 120 -3.09 -7.97 -0.92
C GLU A 120 -3.69 -7.43 0.39
N LEU A 121 -4.39 -6.29 0.33
CA LEU A 121 -5.04 -5.69 1.49
C LEU A 121 -6.20 -6.54 2.02
N ALA A 122 -6.95 -7.19 1.13
CA ALA A 122 -8.02 -8.11 1.52
C ALA A 122 -7.45 -9.34 2.26
N GLN A 123 -6.33 -9.90 1.78
CA GLN A 123 -5.63 -10.99 2.46
C GLN A 123 -5.08 -10.57 3.83
N GLU A 124 -4.47 -9.38 3.92
CA GLU A 124 -3.99 -8.83 5.20
C GLU A 124 -5.13 -8.65 6.20
N ARG A 125 -6.27 -8.10 5.77
CA ARG A 125 -7.48 -7.97 6.59
C ARG A 125 -7.98 -9.33 7.07
N ASP A 126 -8.08 -10.31 6.17
CA ASP A 126 -8.61 -11.64 6.51
C ASP A 126 -7.68 -12.37 7.48
N HIS A 127 -6.37 -12.22 7.32
CA HIS A 127 -5.38 -12.74 8.26
C HIS A 127 -5.54 -12.13 9.65
N LEU A 128 -5.66 -10.81 9.76
CA LEU A 128 -5.91 -10.11 11.03
C LEU A 128 -7.24 -10.54 11.66
N GLN A 129 -8.29 -10.70 10.85
CA GLN A 129 -9.59 -11.16 11.32
C GLN A 129 -9.57 -12.60 11.81
N GLN A 130 -8.81 -13.49 11.15
CA GLN A 130 -8.58 -14.85 11.63
C GLN A 130 -7.83 -14.84 12.96
N GLN A 131 -6.79 -14.02 13.12
CA GLN A 131 -6.09 -13.89 14.40
C GLN A 131 -7.02 -13.45 15.54
N LEU A 132 -7.91 -12.50 15.29
CA LEU A 132 -8.92 -12.05 16.25
C LEU A 132 -9.95 -13.13 16.61
N GLN A 133 -10.28 -14.02 15.68
CA GLN A 133 -11.20 -15.14 15.91
C GLN A 133 -10.54 -16.29 16.68
N HIS A 134 -9.30 -16.66 16.34
CA HIS A 134 -8.55 -17.70 17.08
C HIS A 134 -8.21 -17.25 18.51
N GLY A 135 -8.04 -15.95 18.75
CA GLY A 135 -7.93 -15.39 20.11
C GLY A 135 -9.21 -15.51 20.96
N LYS A 136 -10.37 -15.87 20.36
CA LYS A 136 -11.64 -16.10 21.08
C LYS A 136 -11.97 -17.59 21.31
N LEU A 137 -11.26 -18.52 20.66
CA LEU A 137 -11.54 -19.97 20.74
C LEU A 137 -10.62 -20.72 21.72
N GLY A 138 -9.75 -20.03 22.46
CA GLY A 138 -8.86 -20.62 23.46
C GLY A 138 -9.51 -21.08 24.77
N THR A 139 -10.83 -21.00 24.93
CA THR A 139 -11.53 -21.45 26.15
C THR A 139 -12.57 -22.52 25.84
N SER A 140 -12.14 -23.70 25.43
CA SER A 140 -12.97 -24.91 25.53
C SER A 140 -12.15 -26.07 26.06
N SER A 141 -12.08 -26.17 27.39
CA SER A 141 -11.79 -27.44 28.07
C SER A 141 -13.10 -28.26 28.16
N PRO A 142 -13.09 -29.57 27.85
CA PRO A 142 -14.29 -30.41 27.97
C PRO A 142 -14.26 -31.21 29.28
N SER A 143 -15.17 -30.92 30.22
CA SER A 143 -15.61 -31.92 31.23
C SER A 143 -16.66 -31.38 32.21
N GLY A 144 -17.80 -32.08 32.31
CA GLY A 144 -18.60 -32.20 33.55
C GLY A 144 -20.01 -31.59 33.52
N PRO A 145 -21.08 -32.38 33.76
CA PRO A 145 -22.44 -31.84 33.92
C PRO A 145 -22.69 -31.48 35.39
N GLU A 146 -23.29 -30.32 35.67
CA GLU A 146 -24.38 -30.16 36.65
C GLU A 146 -24.84 -28.69 36.83
N ARG A 147 -26.12 -28.56 37.19
CA ARG A 147 -26.99 -27.37 37.27
C ARG A 147 -26.55 -26.30 38.29
N ALA A 148 -26.68 -25.03 37.91
CA ALA A 148 -27.67 -24.04 38.42
C ALA A 148 -27.16 -22.58 38.22
N PRO A 149 -28.04 -21.58 37.99
CA PRO A 149 -27.61 -20.21 37.66
C PRO A 149 -27.37 -19.37 38.92
N SER A 150 -26.28 -18.62 38.97
CA SER A 150 -26.09 -17.53 39.92
C SER A 150 -25.41 -16.34 39.23
N PRO A 151 -25.87 -15.10 39.49
CA PRO A 151 -25.39 -13.91 38.82
C PRO A 151 -24.19 -13.31 39.57
N SER A 152 -23.27 -12.72 38.81
CA SER A 152 -22.15 -11.86 39.24
C SER A 152 -20.78 -12.53 39.38
N ALA A 153 -19.99 -12.46 38.31
CA ALA A 153 -18.57 -12.12 38.37
C ALA A 153 -18.12 -11.63 36.99
N HIS A 154 -18.15 -10.31 36.83
CA HIS A 154 -17.46 -9.64 35.74
C HIS A 154 -15.95 -9.90 35.88
N VAL A 155 -15.38 -10.76 35.03
CA VAL A 155 -14.00 -10.59 34.55
C VAL A 155 -14.04 -10.79 33.05
N ARG A 156 -14.44 -9.73 32.34
CA ARG A 156 -14.06 -9.58 30.93
C ARG A 156 -12.57 -9.25 30.96
N LEU A 157 -11.70 -10.22 30.69
CA LEU A 157 -10.30 -9.93 30.40
C LEU A 157 -10.27 -8.91 29.27
N SER A 158 -9.60 -7.80 29.52
CA SER A 158 -9.64 -6.64 28.64
C SER A 158 -8.82 -6.95 27.38
N PRO A 159 -9.13 -6.35 26.22
CA PRO A 159 -8.28 -6.45 25.03
C PRO A 159 -6.80 -6.05 25.26
N ILE A 160 -6.53 -5.34 26.36
CA ILE A 160 -5.20 -4.93 26.81
C ILE A 160 -4.42 -6.12 27.39
N ASP A 161 -5.07 -7.01 28.12
CA ASP A 161 -4.43 -8.19 28.74
C ASP A 161 -3.98 -9.18 27.65
N ASN A 162 -4.81 -9.43 26.64
CA ASN A 162 -4.43 -10.25 25.49
C ASN A 162 -3.28 -9.63 24.69
N ARG A 163 -3.26 -8.30 24.52
CA ARG A 163 -2.15 -7.60 23.86
C ARG A 163 -0.85 -7.71 24.67
N GLN A 164 -0.94 -7.71 26.00
CA GLN A 164 0.22 -7.94 26.87
C GLN A 164 0.72 -9.38 26.77
N HIS A 165 -0.17 -10.38 26.78
CA HIS A 165 0.22 -11.79 26.58
C HIS A 165 0.88 -12.03 25.21
N LEU A 166 0.31 -11.49 24.12
CA LEU A 166 0.91 -11.55 22.79
C LEU A 166 2.27 -10.83 22.72
N ALA A 167 2.43 -9.70 23.41
CA ALA A 167 3.70 -8.99 23.47
C ALA A 167 4.78 -9.82 24.19
N VAL A 168 4.41 -10.58 25.23
CA VAL A 168 5.30 -11.51 25.94
C VAL A 168 5.70 -12.67 25.03
N GLU A 169 4.75 -13.31 24.34
CA GLU A 169 5.06 -14.39 23.39
C GLU A 169 5.95 -13.91 22.22
N LEU A 170 5.73 -12.69 21.74
CA LEU A 170 6.57 -12.06 20.72
C LEU A 170 7.98 -11.77 21.26
N ALA A 171 8.11 -11.33 22.51
CA ALA A 171 9.41 -11.17 23.16
C ALA A 171 10.14 -12.51 23.32
N ASP A 172 9.43 -13.57 23.72
CA ASP A 172 9.99 -14.91 23.90
C ASP A 172 10.44 -15.53 22.57
N THR A 173 9.63 -15.41 21.52
CA THR A 173 10.00 -15.88 20.18
C THR A 173 11.17 -15.07 19.60
N LYS A 174 11.21 -13.76 19.83
CA LYS A 174 12.35 -12.92 19.46
C LYS A 174 13.62 -13.29 20.23
N ALA A 175 13.51 -13.63 21.52
CA ALA A 175 14.61 -14.12 22.33
C ALA A 175 15.11 -15.49 21.88
N LYS A 176 14.19 -16.41 21.50
CA LYS A 176 14.55 -17.69 20.88
C LYS A 176 15.27 -17.49 19.55
N CYS A 177 14.81 -16.57 18.70
CA CYS A 177 15.48 -16.26 17.43
C CYS A 177 16.90 -15.71 17.65
N ARG A 178 17.09 -14.82 18.64
CA ARG A 178 18.42 -14.33 19.02
C ARG A 178 19.34 -15.46 19.50
N ARG A 179 18.84 -16.37 20.36
CA ARG A 179 19.60 -17.54 20.81
C ARG A 179 20.02 -18.45 19.65
N VAL A 180 19.09 -18.80 18.78
CA VAL A 180 19.40 -19.66 17.61
C VAL A 180 20.41 -18.99 16.67
N ARG A 181 20.36 -17.66 16.51
CA ARG A 181 21.37 -16.93 15.73
C ARG A 181 22.75 -16.99 16.38
N GLN A 182 22.82 -16.79 17.70
CA GLN A 182 24.09 -16.89 18.44
C GLN A 182 24.65 -18.31 18.38
N GLU A 183 23.82 -19.34 18.59
CA GLU A 183 24.23 -20.74 18.45
C GLU A 183 24.74 -21.03 17.04
N LEU A 184 24.11 -20.48 15.99
CA LEU A 184 24.58 -20.63 14.62
C LEU A 184 25.95 -19.97 14.40
N GLU A 185 26.17 -18.78 14.95
CA GLU A 185 27.47 -18.08 14.90
C GLU A 185 28.56 -18.91 15.60
N GLU A 186 28.31 -19.38 16.83
CA GLU A 186 29.23 -20.23 17.59
C GLU A 186 29.54 -21.55 16.86
N ARG A 187 28.53 -22.19 16.24
CA ARG A 187 28.74 -23.41 15.44
C ARG A 187 29.53 -23.14 14.16
N THR A 188 29.37 -21.96 13.57
CA THR A 188 30.13 -21.57 12.38
C THR A 188 31.60 -21.36 12.74
N GLU A 189 31.89 -20.73 13.87
CA GLU A 189 33.24 -20.56 14.41
C GLU A 189 33.91 -21.91 14.73
N GLN A 190 33.21 -22.80 15.44
CA GLN A 190 33.69 -24.17 15.70
C GLN A 190 34.00 -24.93 14.40
N LEU A 191 33.14 -24.80 13.39
CA LEU A 191 33.37 -25.43 12.09
C LEU A 191 34.62 -24.87 11.41
N THR A 192 34.84 -23.55 11.48
CA THR A 192 36.06 -22.95 10.94
C THR A 192 37.31 -23.44 11.65
N ASP A 193 37.29 -23.57 12.98
CA ASP A 193 38.44 -24.07 13.75
C ASP A 193 38.75 -25.53 13.40
N CYS A 194 37.75 -26.40 13.43
CA CYS A 194 37.92 -27.81 13.02
C CYS A 194 38.42 -27.94 11.58
N ARG A 195 38.01 -27.03 10.67
CA ARG A 195 38.53 -27.02 9.30
C ARG A 195 40.01 -26.65 9.24
N HIS A 196 40.46 -25.68 10.04
CA HIS A 196 41.88 -25.33 10.13
C HIS A 196 42.71 -26.48 10.73
N GLU A 197 42.22 -27.12 11.79
CA GLU A 197 42.87 -28.30 12.38
C GLU A 197 43.00 -29.44 11.36
N LEU A 198 41.94 -29.74 10.59
CA LEU A 198 41.99 -30.73 9.52
C LEU A 198 43.01 -30.36 8.43
N GLN A 199 43.11 -29.09 8.06
CA GLN A 199 44.11 -28.63 7.08
C GLN A 199 45.54 -28.78 7.62
N GLN A 200 45.76 -28.49 8.90
CA GLN A 200 47.06 -28.67 9.54
C GLN A 200 47.45 -30.16 9.58
N MET A 201 46.53 -31.04 9.98
CA MET A 201 46.78 -32.48 9.99
C MET A 201 47.05 -33.04 8.58
N ASP A 202 46.35 -32.53 7.56
CA ASP A 202 46.61 -32.92 6.16
C ASP A 202 48.03 -32.48 5.70
N LEU A 203 48.50 -31.30 6.12
CA LEU A 203 49.86 -30.83 5.85
C LEU A 203 50.91 -31.70 6.56
N GLU A 204 50.69 -32.04 7.84
CA GLU A 204 51.58 -32.92 8.61
C GLU A 204 51.65 -34.33 7.99
N LEU A 205 50.51 -34.90 7.59
CA LEU A 205 50.45 -36.19 6.89
C LEU A 205 51.19 -36.15 5.55
N LYS A 206 51.09 -35.07 4.78
CA LYS A 206 51.84 -34.89 3.53
C LYS A 206 53.33 -34.80 3.78
N ARG A 207 53.76 -34.11 4.83
CA ARG A 207 55.17 -34.02 5.23
C ARG A 207 55.74 -35.38 5.60
N LEU A 208 55.04 -36.13 6.46
CA LEU A 208 55.46 -37.47 6.87
C LEU A 208 55.49 -38.50 5.72
N ARG A 209 54.72 -38.29 4.65
CA ARG A 209 54.78 -39.12 3.44
C ARG A 209 55.97 -38.80 2.52
N GLN A 210 56.58 -37.62 2.68
CA GLN A 210 57.72 -37.17 1.88
C GLN A 210 59.07 -37.46 2.57
N GLU A 211 59.05 -37.79 3.86
CA GLU A 211 60.18 -38.32 4.64
C GLU A 211 60.28 -39.85 4.48
#